data_AF-A0A2G3A5T0-F1
#
_entry.id   AF-A0A2G3A5T0-F1
#
_cell.length_a   1.000
_cell.length_b   1.000
_cell.length_c   1.000
_cell.angle_alpha   90.00
_cell.angle_beta   90.00
_cell.angle_gamma   90.00
#
_symmetry.space_group_name_H-M   'P 1'
#
loop_
_entity.id
_entity.type
_entity.pdbx_description
1 polymer ?
#
loop_
_entity_poly.entity_id
_entity_poly.type
_entity_poly.pdbx_seq_one_letter_code
_entity_poly.pdbx_strand_id
1 'polypeptide(L)' 'MNPLISAASIIAAGLAIGLTSIGPGFGQGTAAGQAVEGIARQPEAEEKYEVRYYLV' A
#
# COMPACT_ATOMS: atom_id res chain seq x y z
N MET A 1 -24.73 -22.87 -6.73
CA MET A 1 -24.05 -22.25 -5.57
C MET A 1 -25.12 -21.82 -4.58
N ASN A 2 -24.94 -22.06 -3.28
CA ASN A 2 -25.92 -21.62 -2.27
C ASN A 2 -25.79 -20.09 -2.08
N PRO A 3 -26.85 -19.29 -2.30
CA PRO A 3 -26.78 -17.83 -2.23
C PRO A 3 -26.32 -17.31 -0.87
N LEU A 4 -26.61 -18.03 0.22
CA LEU A 4 -26.12 -17.69 1.56
C LEU A 4 -24.59 -17.79 1.66
N ILE A 5 -24.00 -18.81 1.05
CA ILE A 5 -22.55 -19.01 1.04
C ILE A 5 -21.88 -17.91 0.20
N SER A 6 -22.47 -17.57 -0.95
CA SER A 6 -21.95 -16.47 -1.78
C SER A 6 -21.99 -15.13 -1.03
N ALA A 7 -23.10 -14.79 -0.38
CA ALA A 7 -23.21 -13.56 0.40
C ALA A 7 -22.19 -13.51 1.56
N ALA A 8 -22.07 -14.61 2.31
CA ALA A 8 -21.10 -14.72 3.40
C ALA A 8 -19.65 -14.59 2.92
N SER A 9 -19.32 -15.18 1.76
CA SER A 9 -17.96 -15.13 1.20
C SER A 9 -17.50 -13.72 0.83
N ILE A 10 -18.38 -12.90 0.25
CA ILE A 10 -18.04 -11.54 -0.17
C ILE A 10 -17.83 -10.64 1.06
N ILE A 11 -18.65 -10.81 2.10
CA ILE A 11 -18.50 -10.09 3.37
C ILE A 11 -17.17 -10.49 4.05
N ALA A 12 -16.88 -11.78 4.12
CA ALA A 12 -15.63 -12.28 4.70
C ALA A 12 -14.40 -11.78 3.92
N ALA A 13 -14.45 -11.78 2.58
CA ALA A 13 -13.38 -11.26 1.74
C ALA A 13 -13.18 -9.75 1.96
N GLY A 14 -14.25 -8.96 2.00
CA GLY A 14 -14.17 -7.52 2.24
C GLY A 14 -13.54 -7.18 3.60
N LEU A 15 -13.93 -7.90 4.65
CA LEU A 15 -13.34 -7.74 5.99
C LEU A 15 -11.86 -8.14 6.01
N ALA A 16 -11.52 -9.29 5.42
CA ALA A 16 -10.14 -9.77 5.39
C ALA A 16 -9.21 -8.78 4.66
N ILE A 17 -9.63 -8.28 3.49
CA ILE A 17 -8.86 -7.32 2.69
C ILE A 17 -8.73 -5.99 3.44
N GLY A 18 -9.84 -5.45 3.95
CA GLY A 18 -9.85 -4.16 4.65
C GLY A 18 -9.01 -4.14 5.93
N LEU A 19 -8.96 -5.25 6.67
CA LEU A 19 -8.09 -5.36 7.85
C LEU A 19 -6.62 -5.53 7.45
N THR A 20 -6.35 -6.27 6.38
CA THR A 20 -4.98 -6.50 5.90
C THR A 20 -4.34 -5.21 5.37
N SER A 21 -5.11 -4.26 4.83
CA SER A 21 -4.55 -3.01 4.28
C SER A 21 -3.92 -2.07 5.32
N ILE A 22 -4.17 -2.28 6.62
CA ILE A 22 -3.59 -1.45 7.69
C ILE A 22 -2.06 -1.57 7.70
N GLY A 23 -1.52 -2.80 7.65
CA GLY A 23 -0.07 -3.04 7.68
C GLY A 23 0.67 -2.37 6.51
N PRO A 24 0.27 -2.61 5.25
CA PRO A 24 0.81 -1.93 4.09
C PRO A 24 0.65 -0.41 4.17
N GLY A 25 -0.50 0.10 4.63
CA GLY A 25 -0.74 1.54 4.76
C GLY A 25 0.27 2.22 5.68
N PHE A 26 0.55 1.63 6.85
CA PHE A 26 1.58 2.14 7.75
C PHE A 26 3.00 1.99 7.17
N GLY A 27 3.34 0.80 6.66
CA GLY A 27 4.69 0.53 6.13
C GLY A 27 5.05 1.41 4.93
N GLN A 28 4.17 1.45 3.92
CA GLN A 28 4.35 2.26 2.72
C GLN A 28 4.28 3.75 3.02
N GLY A 29 3.35 4.19 3.88
CA GLY A 29 3.26 5.60 4.27
C GLY A 29 4.51 6.11 4.96
N THR A 30 5.09 5.31 5.86
CA THR A 30 6.33 5.67 6.56
C THR A 30 7.52 5.68 5.61
N ALA A 31 7.64 4.67 4.74
CA ALA A 31 8.70 4.61 3.72
C ALA A 31 8.63 5.78 2.73
N ALA A 32 7.41 6.14 2.27
CA ALA A 32 7.19 7.29 1.41
C ALA A 32 7.56 8.60 2.10
N GLY A 33 7.18 8.78 3.37
CA GLY A 33 7.56 9.96 4.16
C GLY A 33 9.08 10.11 4.28
N GLN A 34 9.79 9.03 4.58
CA GLN A 34 11.26 9.04 4.65
C GLN A 34 11.90 9.31 3.28
N ALA A 35 11.34 8.78 2.19
CA ALA A 35 11.81 9.06 0.84
C ALA A 35 11.65 10.55 0.50
N VAL A 36 10.49 11.16 0.79
CA VAL A 36 10.24 12.60 0.56
C VAL A 36 11.18 13.46 1.41
N GLU A 37 11.40 13.12 2.68
CA GLU A 37 12.36 13.83 3.54
C GLU A 37 13.81 13.71 3.01
N GLY A 38 14.17 12.54 2.49
CA GLY A 38 15.46 12.29 1.84
C GLY A 38 15.65 13.14 0.57
N ILE A 39 14.64 13.18 -0.30
CA ILE A 39 14.63 14.03 -1.51
C ILE A 39 14.71 15.51 -1.13
N ALA A 40 13.97 15.95 -0.11
CA ALA A 40 14.03 17.34 0.34
C ALA A 40 15.43 17.77 0.85
N ARG A 41 16.20 16.83 1.41
CA ARG A 41 17.61 17.05 1.80
C ARG A 41 18.59 16.95 0.64
N GLN A 42 18.30 16.10 -0.34
CA GLN A 42 19.14 15.80 -1.50
C GLN A 42 18.27 15.70 -2.75
N PRO A 43 17.94 16.83 -3.39
CA PRO A 43 17.04 16.85 -4.54
C PRO A 43 17.57 16.04 -5.74
N GLU A 44 18.89 15.88 -5.85
CA GLU A 44 19.51 15.03 -6.89
C GLU A 44 19.18 13.54 -6.74
N ALA A 45 18.70 13.10 -5.57
CA ALA A 45 18.27 11.73 -5.35
C ALA A 45 16.88 11.42 -5.92
N GLU A 46 16.11 12.45 -6.32
CA GLU A 46 14.73 12.32 -6.84
C GLU A 46 14.63 11.35 -8.01
N GLU A 47 15.54 11.42 -8.98
CA GLU A 47 15.58 10.54 -10.16
C GLU A 47 15.70 9.05 -9.76
N LYS A 48 16.44 8.76 -8.70
CA LYS A 48 16.62 7.39 -8.19
C LYS A 48 15.34 6.85 -7.53
N TYR A 49 14.51 7.71 -6.94
CA TYR A 49 13.22 7.33 -6.37
C TYR A 49 12.12 7.23 -7.44
N GLU A 50 12.10 8.11 -8.45
CA GLU A 50 11.15 8.06 -9.55
C GLU A 50 11.23 6.71 -10.29
N VAL A 51 12.43 6.26 -10.67
CA VAL A 51 12.63 4.95 -11.32
C VAL A 51 12.18 3.79 -10.44
N ARG A 52 12.32 3.91 -9.10
CA ARG A 52 11.91 2.87 -8.16
C ARG A 52 10.39 2.77 -8.01
N TYR A 53 9.66 3.86 -8.19
CA TYR A 53 8.19 3.89 -8.15
C TYR A 53 7.54 3.17 -9.34
N TYR A 54 8.18 3.16 -10.52
CA TYR A 54 7.66 2.46 -11.71
C TYR A 54 7.96 0.95 -11.73
N LEU A 55 8.79 0.46 -10.80
CA LEU A 55 9.27 -0.93 -10.75
C LEU A 55 8.59 -1.78 -9.66
N VAL A 56 7.67 -1.20 -8.89
CA VAL A 56 6.77 -1.88 -7.94
C VAL A 56 5.35 -1.91 -8.47
#